data_AF-A0A371YNQ1-F1
#
_entry.id   AF-A0A371YNQ1-F1
#
_cell.length_a   1.000
_cell.length_b   1.000
_cell.length_c   1.000
_cell.angle_alpha   90.00
_cell.angle_beta   90.00
_cell.angle_gamma   90.00
#
_symmetry.space_group_name_H-M   'P 1'
#
loop_
_entity.id
_entity.type
_entity.pdbx_description
1 polymer ?
#
loop_
_entity_poly.entity_id
_entity_poly.type
_entity_poly.pdbx_seq_one_letter_code
_entity_poly.pdbx_strand_id
1 'polypeptide(L)'
;MAVILQNSTSAILTKISDELSGLPNQYIDFYKKTNGIIFTDSDEFSFYLTEIDDEISLEALFQIDAKNVNFDLLAMQREIGDDLPNVFWIIGGDAGGNFYLLHRHTQQIWYWDRTCLYGCDRLTEREIGQYYAMKMSFYELLTLIFQQIEKCKIIIKNK
;
A
#
# COMPACT_ATOMS: atom_id res chain seq x y z
N MET A 1 -5.23 -14.18 -12.01
CA MET A 1 -5.41 -13.50 -10.71
C MET A 1 -6.26 -14.18 -9.63
N ALA A 2 -5.69 -14.40 -8.44
CA ALA A 2 -6.45 -14.63 -7.20
C ALA A 2 -6.18 -13.49 -6.20
N VAL A 3 -7.21 -13.13 -5.44
CA VAL A 3 -7.14 -12.07 -4.43
C VAL A 3 -7.48 -12.67 -3.07
N ILE A 4 -6.62 -12.42 -2.10
CA ILE A 4 -6.83 -12.85 -0.72
C ILE A 4 -7.28 -11.65 0.08
N LEU A 5 -8.55 -11.69 0.50
CA LEU A 5 -9.13 -10.76 1.48
C LEU A 5 -9.27 -11.52 2.80
N GLN A 6 -8.81 -10.92 3.88
CA GLN A 6 -9.08 -11.44 5.23
C GLN A 6 -10.04 -10.50 5.93
N ASN A 7 -11.00 -11.05 6.68
CA ASN A 7 -11.85 -10.24 7.53
C ASN A 7 -11.04 -9.72 8.72
N SER A 8 -11.30 -8.49 9.11
CA SER A 8 -10.69 -7.93 10.31
C SER A 8 -11.35 -8.45 11.58
N THR A 9 -10.56 -8.57 12.62
CA THR A 9 -11.01 -8.96 13.97
C THR A 9 -11.02 -7.74 14.89
N SER A 10 -11.68 -7.85 16.04
CA SER A 10 -11.61 -6.81 17.07
C SER A 10 -10.17 -6.51 17.50
N ALA A 11 -9.32 -7.54 17.59
CA ALA A 11 -7.90 -7.39 17.93
C ALA A 11 -7.13 -6.56 16.89
N ILE A 12 -7.41 -6.75 15.59
CA ILE A 12 -6.82 -5.94 14.51
C ILE A 12 -7.24 -4.48 14.66
N LEU A 13 -8.51 -4.21 14.93
CA LEU A 13 -9.01 -2.84 15.08
C LEU A 13 -8.41 -2.13 16.30
N THR A 14 -8.16 -2.84 17.40
CA THR A 14 -7.44 -2.30 18.56
C THR A 14 -6.00 -1.91 18.18
N LYS A 15 -5.27 -2.76 17.47
CA LYS A 15 -3.89 -2.45 17.04
C LYS A 15 -3.82 -1.21 16.15
N ILE A 16 -4.77 -1.03 15.24
CA ILE A 16 -4.85 0.19 14.41
C ILE A 16 -4.99 1.43 15.28
N SER A 17 -5.91 1.39 16.25
CA SER A 17 -6.16 2.50 17.15
C SER A 17 -4.93 2.85 17.99
N ASP A 18 -4.20 1.83 18.45
CA ASP A 18 -3.08 2.00 19.39
C ASP A 18 -1.77 2.39 18.68
N GLU A 19 -1.46 1.77 17.54
CA GLU A 19 -0.16 1.89 16.87
C GLU A 19 -0.17 2.84 15.67
N LEU A 20 -1.35 3.09 15.08
CA LEU A 20 -1.50 3.87 13.85
C LEU A 20 -2.42 5.09 14.04
N SER A 21 -2.23 5.79 15.16
CA SER A 21 -2.98 7.01 15.46
C SER A 21 -2.79 8.07 14.36
N GLY A 22 -3.89 8.75 14.01
CA GLY A 22 -3.89 9.78 12.95
C GLY A 22 -4.05 9.25 11.52
N LEU A 23 -4.34 7.96 11.33
CA LEU A 23 -4.80 7.46 10.04
C LEU A 23 -6.13 8.09 9.62
N PRO A 24 -6.33 8.35 8.32
CA PRO A 24 -7.61 8.81 7.82
C PRO A 24 -8.75 7.82 8.09
N ASN A 25 -9.94 8.32 8.42
CA ASN A 25 -11.12 7.49 8.70
C ASN A 25 -11.43 6.49 7.58
N GLN A 26 -11.22 6.88 6.32
CA GLN A 26 -11.45 6.02 5.16
C GLN A 26 -10.53 4.79 5.17
N TYR A 27 -9.28 4.97 5.60
CA TYR A 27 -8.33 3.87 5.76
C TYR A 27 -8.74 2.95 6.91
N ILE A 28 -9.17 3.52 8.04
CA ILE A 28 -9.73 2.74 9.16
C ILE A 28 -10.98 1.96 8.71
N ASP A 29 -11.87 2.57 7.93
CA ASP A 29 -13.09 1.92 7.42
C ASP A 29 -12.79 0.79 6.43
N PHE A 30 -11.71 0.90 5.66
CA PHE A 30 -11.18 -0.22 4.89
C PHE A 30 -10.79 -1.38 5.81
N TYR A 31 -10.01 -1.13 6.86
CA TYR A 31 -9.66 -2.17 7.85
C TYR A 31 -10.83 -2.64 8.70
N LYS A 32 -11.98 -1.97 8.74
CA LYS A 32 -13.19 -2.57 9.36
C LYS A 32 -13.81 -3.67 8.50
N LYS A 33 -13.56 -3.64 7.19
CA LYS A 33 -14.13 -4.58 6.22
C LYS A 33 -13.12 -5.66 5.84
N THR A 34 -11.85 -5.28 5.72
CA THR A 34 -10.82 -6.13 5.12
C THR A 34 -9.45 -5.81 5.73
N ASN A 35 -8.75 -6.84 6.22
CA ASN A 35 -7.39 -6.77 6.73
C ASN A 35 -6.36 -6.86 5.59
N GLY A 36 -6.20 -5.76 4.85
CA GLY A 36 -5.30 -5.71 3.69
C GLY A 36 -5.76 -6.56 2.50
N ILE A 37 -5.01 -6.51 1.40
CA ILE A 37 -5.27 -7.24 0.16
C ILE A 37 -3.95 -7.81 -0.33
N ILE A 38 -3.91 -9.09 -0.69
CA ILE A 38 -2.76 -9.69 -1.39
C ILE A 38 -3.20 -10.11 -2.78
N PHE A 39 -2.46 -9.67 -3.80
CA PHE A 39 -2.63 -10.04 -5.20
C PHE A 39 -1.65 -11.16 -5.55
N THR A 40 -2.14 -12.34 -5.93
CA THR A 40 -1.25 -13.49 -6.22
C THR A 40 -0.72 -13.53 -7.66
N ASP A 41 -1.07 -12.53 -8.47
CA ASP A 41 -0.62 -12.25 -9.84
C ASP A 41 -0.44 -10.73 -9.92
N SER A 42 0.70 -10.23 -9.46
CA SER A 42 0.98 -8.78 -9.35
C SER A 42 0.99 -8.08 -10.71
N ASP A 43 1.30 -8.82 -11.78
CA ASP A 43 1.38 -8.31 -13.15
C ASP A 43 0.01 -7.85 -13.69
N GLU A 44 -1.10 -8.24 -13.04
CA GLU A 44 -2.46 -7.83 -13.43
C GLU A 44 -2.96 -6.56 -12.71
N PHE A 45 -2.22 -6.06 -11.71
CA PHE A 45 -2.56 -4.83 -10.98
C PHE A 45 -1.45 -3.80 -11.10
N SER A 46 -1.51 -3.01 -12.15
CA SER A 46 -0.58 -1.91 -12.38
C SER A 46 -1.28 -0.56 -12.52
N PHE A 47 -0.53 0.50 -12.25
CA PHE A 47 -0.95 1.88 -12.45
C PHE A 47 0.09 2.60 -13.29
N TYR A 48 -0.35 3.28 -14.35
CA TYR A 48 0.53 4.09 -15.16
C TYR A 48 0.91 5.39 -14.45
N LEU A 49 2.20 5.69 -14.36
CA LEU A 49 2.72 6.93 -13.85
C LEU A 49 3.37 7.75 -14.96
N THR A 50 2.69 8.83 -15.36
CA THR A 50 3.17 9.75 -16.40
C THR A 50 4.54 10.38 -16.09
N GLU A 51 4.90 10.50 -14.81
CA GLU A 51 6.17 11.11 -14.39
C GLU A 51 7.39 10.25 -14.72
N ILE A 52 7.20 8.93 -14.85
CA ILE A 52 8.25 7.95 -15.23
C ILE A 52 7.97 7.28 -16.57
N ASP A 53 6.81 7.55 -17.17
CA ASP A 53 6.35 6.96 -18.44
C ASP A 53 6.28 5.42 -18.40
N ASP A 54 5.89 4.87 -17.25
CA ASP A 54 5.88 3.42 -17.00
C ASP A 54 4.75 3.01 -16.04
N GLU A 55 4.54 1.70 -15.94
CA GLU A 55 3.60 1.07 -15.01
C GLU A 55 4.29 0.64 -13.71
N ILE A 56 3.63 0.92 -12.59
CA ILE A 56 4.01 0.42 -11.26
C ILE A 56 3.01 -0.65 -10.82
N SER A 57 3.51 -1.80 -10.36
CA SER A 57 2.67 -2.90 -9.91
C SER A 57 2.27 -2.75 -8.44
N LEU A 58 1.12 -3.31 -8.07
CA LEU A 58 0.66 -3.43 -6.69
C LEU A 58 0.55 -4.91 -6.33
N GLU A 59 1.41 -5.38 -5.43
CA GLU A 59 1.39 -6.77 -4.96
C GLU A 59 0.52 -6.91 -3.71
N ALA A 60 0.54 -5.91 -2.82
CA ALA A 60 -0.27 -5.93 -1.62
C ALA A 60 -0.65 -4.55 -1.11
N LEU A 61 -1.88 -4.44 -0.58
CA LEU A 61 -2.18 -3.53 0.52
C LEU A 61 -1.95 -4.29 1.82
N PHE A 62 -1.04 -3.81 2.67
CA PHE A 62 -0.51 -4.61 3.78
C PHE A 62 -1.59 -4.99 4.81
N GLN A 63 -1.42 -6.16 5.41
CA GLN A 63 -2.30 -6.67 6.46
C GLN A 63 -1.73 -6.33 7.83
N ILE A 64 -2.53 -6.48 8.87
CA ILE A 64 -2.05 -6.48 10.26
C ILE A 64 -2.01 -7.93 10.75
N ASP A 65 -0.92 -8.29 11.42
CA ASP A 65 -0.57 -9.66 11.79
C ASP A 65 -0.49 -10.61 10.58
N ALA A 66 0.10 -10.12 9.49
CA ALA A 66 0.32 -10.94 8.30
C ALA A 66 1.29 -12.09 8.64
N LYS A 67 1.02 -13.29 8.11
CA LYS A 67 1.95 -14.43 8.26
C LYS A 67 3.30 -14.17 7.59
N ASN A 68 3.27 -13.45 6.47
CA ASN A 68 4.48 -12.96 5.81
C ASN A 68 4.74 -11.53 6.32
N VAL A 69 5.86 -11.35 7.02
CA VAL A 69 6.24 -10.05 7.60
C VAL A 69 6.39 -8.95 6.55
N ASN A 70 6.76 -9.30 5.31
CA ASN A 70 6.89 -8.34 4.21
C ASN A 70 5.53 -7.76 3.76
N PHE A 71 4.42 -8.38 4.16
CA PHE A 71 3.07 -7.89 3.93
C PHE A 71 2.39 -7.41 5.22
N ASP A 72 3.14 -7.29 6.32
CA ASP A 72 2.63 -6.79 7.59
C ASP A 72 2.87 -5.29 7.73
N LEU A 73 1.78 -4.53 7.88
CA LEU A 73 1.77 -3.09 7.98
C LEU A 73 2.62 -2.57 9.15
N LEU A 74 2.48 -3.20 10.33
CA LEU A 74 3.17 -2.75 11.55
C LEU A 74 4.64 -3.18 11.55
N ALA A 75 4.98 -4.31 10.93
CA ALA A 75 6.36 -4.71 10.73
C ALA A 75 7.06 -3.74 9.77
N MET A 76 6.45 -3.46 8.61
CA MET A 76 7.01 -2.54 7.61
C MET A 76 7.14 -1.11 8.14
N GLN A 77 6.14 -0.61 8.87
CA GLN A 77 6.25 0.69 9.53
C GLN A 77 7.40 0.78 10.55
N ARG A 78 7.73 -0.32 11.24
CA ARG A 78 8.85 -0.36 12.19
C ARG A 78 10.21 -0.54 11.52
N GLU A 79 10.26 -1.29 10.42
CA GLU A 79 11.52 -1.64 9.76
C GLU A 79 12.06 -0.47 8.91
N ILE A 80 11.17 0.20 8.18
CA ILE A 80 11.55 1.20 7.17
C ILE A 80 10.78 2.52 7.29
N GLY A 81 9.89 2.65 8.28
CA GLY A 81 9.14 3.89 8.49
C GLY A 81 10.01 5.06 8.94
N ASP A 82 11.14 4.80 9.60
CA ASP A 82 12.09 5.85 10.02
C ASP A 82 12.87 6.45 8.84
N ASP A 83 12.90 5.75 7.69
CA ASP A 83 13.48 6.26 6.43
C ASP A 83 12.52 7.24 5.72
N LEU A 84 11.27 7.32 6.16
CA LEU A 84 10.24 8.14 5.53
C LEU A 84 10.03 9.47 6.24
N PRO A 85 9.70 10.54 5.49
CA PRO A 85 9.14 11.73 6.09
C PRO A 85 7.91 11.39 6.94
N ASN A 86 7.81 11.96 8.15
CA ASN A 86 6.70 11.74 9.11
C ASN A 86 5.32 12.22 8.59
N VAL A 87 5.21 12.62 7.32
CA VAL A 87 3.95 12.92 6.65
C VAL A 87 3.36 11.70 5.93
N PHE A 88 4.07 10.57 5.89
CA PHE A 88 3.64 9.36 5.19
C PHE A 88 3.36 8.18 6.14
N TRP A 89 2.53 7.28 5.64
CA TRP A 89 2.34 5.90 6.13
C TRP A 89 2.61 4.96 4.96
N ILE A 90 3.37 3.89 5.17
CA ILE A 90 3.38 2.78 4.20
C ILE A 90 2.04 2.08 4.31
N ILE A 91 1.44 1.76 3.18
CA ILE A 91 0.14 1.08 3.14
C ILE A 91 0.14 -0.18 2.28
N GLY A 92 1.20 -0.39 1.51
CA GLY A 92 1.32 -1.47 0.55
C GLY A 92 2.66 -1.44 -0.16
N GLY A 93 2.86 -2.39 -1.06
CA GLY A 93 4.10 -2.50 -1.82
C GLY A 93 3.97 -3.31 -3.09
N ASP A 94 5.03 -3.25 -3.88
CA ASP A 94 5.25 -4.08 -5.05
C ASP A 94 6.24 -5.22 -4.75
N ALA A 95 6.36 -6.16 -5.69
CA ALA A 95 7.27 -7.29 -5.55
C ALA A 95 8.76 -6.89 -5.64
N GLY A 96 9.05 -5.67 -6.09
CA GLY A 96 10.38 -5.10 -6.22
C GLY A 96 10.91 -4.50 -4.91
N GLY A 97 10.08 -4.37 -3.87
CA GLY A 97 10.46 -3.73 -2.61
C GLY A 97 10.30 -2.21 -2.63
N ASN A 98 9.44 -1.69 -3.49
CA ASN A 98 8.97 -0.31 -3.48
C ASN A 98 7.57 -0.23 -2.84
N PHE A 99 7.19 0.96 -2.38
CA PHE A 99 6.07 1.11 -1.46
C PHE A 99 5.01 2.09 -1.93
N TYR A 100 3.76 1.76 -1.66
CA TYR A 100 2.65 2.70 -1.72
C TYR A 100 2.54 3.41 -0.37
N LEU A 101 2.49 4.73 -0.41
CA LEU A 101 2.43 5.60 0.74
C LEU A 101 1.12 6.38 0.77
N LEU A 102 0.56 6.54 1.96
CA LEU A 102 -0.58 7.42 2.24
C LEU A 102 -0.09 8.68 2.94
N HIS A 103 -0.34 9.83 2.32
CA HIS A 103 -0.03 11.12 2.94
C HIS A 103 -1.04 11.43 4.07
N ARG A 104 -0.53 11.64 5.28
CA ARG A 104 -1.32 11.79 6.53
C ARG A 104 -2.35 12.92 6.49
N HIS A 105 -2.02 14.03 5.83
CA HIS A 105 -2.86 15.22 5.83
C HIS A 105 -3.77 15.35 4.61
N THR A 106 -3.24 14.97 3.44
CA THR A 106 -3.95 15.15 2.15
C THR A 106 -4.69 13.89 1.72
N GLN A 107 -4.37 12.74 2.34
CA GLN A 107 -4.92 11.42 1.99
C GLN A 107 -4.64 11.00 0.54
N GLN A 108 -3.67 11.67 -0.10
CA GLN A 108 -3.20 11.33 -1.42
C GLN A 108 -2.25 10.14 -1.35
N ILE A 109 -2.29 9.32 -2.39
CA ILE A 109 -1.40 8.19 -2.57
C ILE A 109 -0.14 8.64 -3.31
N TRP A 110 0.98 8.15 -2.81
CA TRP A 110 2.29 8.32 -3.39
C TRP A 110 2.90 6.93 -3.60
N TYR A 111 3.80 6.84 -4.57
CA TYR A 111 4.65 5.69 -4.77
C TYR A 111 6.07 6.07 -4.43
N TRP A 112 6.73 5.25 -3.63
CA TRP A 112 8.12 5.41 -3.23
C TRP A 112 8.96 4.37 -3.95
N ASP A 113 9.63 4.80 -5.02
CA ASP A 113 10.67 4.03 -5.71
C ASP A 113 11.93 4.01 -4.84
N ARG A 114 11.87 3.18 -3.80
CA ARG A 114 12.95 3.00 -2.82
C ARG A 114 14.17 2.36 -3.46
N THR A 115 13.96 1.47 -4.42
CA THR A 115 15.00 0.68 -5.07
C THR A 115 15.70 1.40 -6.22
N CYS A 116 15.26 2.61 -6.55
CA CYS A 116 15.81 3.41 -7.63
C CYS A 116 15.62 2.78 -9.01
N LEU A 117 14.55 2.02 -9.18
CA LEU A 117 14.24 1.32 -10.41
C LEU A 117 14.03 2.28 -11.58
N TYR A 118 13.39 3.42 -11.33
CA TYR A 118 13.03 4.42 -12.34
C TYR A 118 13.95 5.66 -12.32
N GLY A 119 15.02 5.61 -11.53
CA GLY A 119 16.10 6.58 -11.52
C GLY A 119 16.24 7.37 -10.22
N CYS A 120 17.45 7.34 -9.67
CA CYS A 120 17.83 8.09 -8.46
C CYS A 120 18.94 9.12 -8.72
N ASP A 121 19.13 9.51 -9.98
CA ASP A 121 20.20 10.41 -10.42
C ASP A 121 20.15 11.80 -9.76
N ARG A 122 19.07 12.12 -9.05
CA ARG A 122 18.82 13.39 -8.37
C ARG A 122 18.82 13.31 -6.85
N LEU A 123 19.09 12.14 -6.27
CA LEU A 123 19.10 11.97 -4.83
C LEU A 123 20.41 12.51 -4.22
N THR A 124 20.26 13.21 -3.11
CA THR A 124 21.37 13.54 -2.20
C THR A 124 21.75 12.32 -1.37
N GLU A 125 22.92 12.34 -0.72
CA GLU A 125 23.41 11.25 0.15
C GLU A 125 22.45 10.86 1.31
N ARG A 126 21.44 11.70 1.59
CA ARG A 126 20.46 11.47 2.66
C ARG A 126 19.09 11.00 2.16
N GLU A 127 18.86 11.02 0.86
CA GLU A 127 17.58 10.61 0.28
C GLU A 127 17.67 9.14 -0.10
N ILE A 128 16.69 8.35 0.35
CA ILE A 128 16.53 6.95 -0.01
C ILE A 128 15.36 6.91 -1.00
N GLY A 129 15.65 6.62 -2.26
CA GLY A 129 14.64 6.51 -3.32
C GLY A 129 13.96 7.81 -3.74
N GLN A 130 13.13 7.71 -4.77
CA GLN A 130 12.36 8.82 -5.36
C GLN A 130 10.87 8.66 -5.05
N TYR A 131 10.17 9.78 -4.86
CA TYR A 131 8.73 9.80 -4.57
C TYR A 131 7.95 10.33 -5.78
N TYR A 132 6.87 9.64 -6.13
CA TYR A 132 5.98 9.99 -7.22
C TYR A 132 4.55 10.14 -6.71
N ALA A 133 3.91 11.25 -7.06
CA ALA A 133 2.54 11.50 -6.65
C ALA A 133 1.58 10.78 -7.62
N MET A 134 0.78 9.84 -7.11
CA MET A 134 -0.20 9.13 -7.95
C MET A 134 -1.42 9.99 -8.32
N LYS A 135 -1.54 11.19 -7.74
CA LYS A 135 -2.63 12.16 -7.97
C LYS A 135 -4.02 11.55 -7.76
N MET A 136 -4.12 10.57 -6.87
CA MET A 136 -5.37 9.94 -6.45
C MET A 136 -5.43 9.82 -4.93
N SER A 137 -6.63 9.80 -4.39
CA SER A 137 -6.94 9.51 -3.00
C SER A 137 -6.96 8.01 -2.73
N PHE A 138 -6.88 7.63 -1.45
CA PHE A 138 -7.04 6.24 -1.03
C PHE A 138 -8.39 5.64 -1.47
N TYR A 139 -9.46 6.42 -1.45
CA TYR A 139 -10.78 5.96 -1.89
C TYR A 139 -10.83 5.66 -3.40
N GLU A 140 -10.18 6.49 -4.22
CA GLU A 140 -10.08 6.25 -5.67
C GLU A 140 -9.23 5.01 -5.95
N LEU A 141 -8.11 4.82 -5.24
CA LEU A 141 -7.29 3.61 -5.33
C LEU A 141 -8.13 2.36 -5.03
N LEU A 142 -8.84 2.34 -3.90
CA LEU A 142 -9.71 1.20 -3.55
C LEU A 142 -10.80 0.97 -4.60
N THR A 143 -11.40 2.03 -5.13
CA THR A 143 -12.42 1.93 -6.17
C THR A 143 -11.87 1.22 -7.42
N LEU A 144 -10.68 1.61 -7.88
CA LEU A 144 -10.01 0.98 -9.02
C LEU A 144 -9.68 -0.49 -8.74
N ILE A 145 -9.18 -0.80 -7.54
CA ILE A 145 -8.90 -2.16 -7.11
C ILE A 145 -10.17 -3.02 -7.18
N PHE A 146 -11.25 -2.60 -6.53
CA PHE A 146 -12.48 -3.39 -6.48
C PHE A 146 -13.14 -3.52 -7.87
N GLN A 147 -13.11 -2.49 -8.71
CA GLN A 147 -13.60 -2.58 -10.09
C GLN A 147 -12.85 -3.65 -10.89
N GLN A 148 -11.53 -3.74 -10.72
CA GLN A 148 -10.73 -4.75 -11.41
C GLN A 148 -10.99 -6.16 -10.84
N ILE A 149 -11.16 -6.28 -9.52
CA ILE A 149 -11.56 -7.56 -8.88
C ILE A 149 -12.89 -8.06 -9.46
N GLU A 150 -13.88 -7.18 -9.60
CA GLU A 150 -15.19 -7.50 -10.17
C GLU A 150 -15.10 -7.90 -11.65
N LYS A 151 -14.37 -7.14 -12.46
CA LYS A 151 -14.16 -7.43 -13.89
C LYS A 151 -13.53 -8.79 -14.12
N CYS A 152 -12.53 -9.15 -13.32
CA CYS A 152 -11.81 -10.42 -13.44
C CYS A 152 -12.56 -11.61 -12.82
N LYS A 153 -13.79 -11.42 -12.29
CA LYS A 153 -14.60 -12.47 -11.62
C LYS A 153 -13.82 -13.26 -10.56
N ILE A 154 -13.00 -12.57 -9.79
CA ILE A 154 -12.02 -13.22 -8.93
C ILE A 154 -12.71 -13.86 -7.73
N ILE A 155 -12.32 -15.10 -7.42
CA ILE A 155 -12.81 -15.83 -6.25
C ILE A 155 -12.11 -15.27 -5.01
N ILE A 156 -12.87 -14.55 -4.18
CA ILE A 156 -12.46 -14.14 -2.83
C ILE A 156 -12.41 -15.39 -1.95
N LYS A 157 -11.21 -15.76 -1.48
CA LYS A 157 -11.06 -16.82 -0.47
C LYS A 157 -10.97 -16.20 0.91
N ASN A 158 -12.07 -16.21 1.65
CA ASN A 158 -12.05 -15.98 3.10
C ASN A 158 -11.36 -17.20 3.74
N LYS A 159 -10.19 -16.99 4.35
CA LYS A 159 -9.56 -18.00 5.20
C LYS A 159 -9.88 -17.72 6.67
#